data_AF-A0A6B2LDB6-F1
#
_entry.id   AF-A0A6B2LDB6-F1
#
_cell.length_a   1.000
_cell.length_b   1.000
_cell.length_c   1.000
_cell.angle_alpha   90.00
_cell.angle_beta   90.00
_cell.angle_gamma   90.00
#
_symmetry.space_group_name_H-M   'P 1'
#
loop_
_entity.id
_entity.type
_entity.pdbx_description
1 polymer ?
#
loop_
_entity_poly.entity_id
_entity_poly.type
_entity_poly.pdbx_seq_one_letter_code
_entity_poly.pdbx_strand_id
1 'polypeptide(L)'
;MNRDSMKSFDACTLCLQSAINPMADLDGAIYCKQCIYQYLLDQKNLYKKMMKEYKKYKEEEKLEEQEKEKQLEATRIVAFVEREKGAIPDSSAKKQKEQINNFWLPASTPAHVKSKLKKPSSVILSPKGTPIKLKDLITLNLTPLPTLDSAKEKKSTILTKDKYMCPTCNKSLSNVSGVYCIVSTGNVFCQHCMDTVIKKDLMDPLTNTKFTEKQLLKLEAEGSSFACRSGNTLEATKVTPAPRL
;
A
#
# COMPACT_ATOMS: atom_id res chain seq x y z
N MET A 1 -25.58 -9.34 11.88
CA MET A 1 -24.25 -8.68 11.84
C MET A 1 -23.98 -8.13 13.24
N ASN A 2 -23.05 -8.72 14.00
CA ASN A 2 -22.73 -8.24 15.35
C ASN A 2 -21.97 -6.91 15.26
N ARG A 3 -22.44 -5.90 15.99
CA ARG A 3 -21.82 -4.56 16.07
C ARG A 3 -20.40 -4.58 16.63
N ASP A 4 -19.99 -5.67 17.28
CA ASP A 4 -18.64 -5.85 17.82
C ASP A 4 -17.61 -6.31 16.77
N SER A 5 -18.05 -6.64 15.53
CA SER A 5 -17.14 -6.96 14.42
C SER A 5 -16.72 -5.74 13.60
N MET A 6 -17.24 -4.55 13.92
CA MET A 6 -16.93 -3.30 13.22
C MET A 6 -15.90 -2.50 14.00
N LYS A 7 -14.88 -2.01 13.29
CA LYS A 7 -13.88 -1.08 13.82
C LYS A 7 -14.58 0.22 14.23
N SER A 8 -14.19 0.81 15.36
CA SER A 8 -14.71 2.13 15.74
C SER A 8 -14.15 3.20 14.81
N PHE A 9 -14.88 4.30 14.61
CA PHE A 9 -14.47 5.36 13.69
C PHE A 9 -13.17 6.03 14.15
N ASP A 10 -12.84 5.98 15.43
CA ASP A 10 -11.63 6.56 16.00
C ASP A 10 -10.46 5.58 16.07
N ALA A 11 -10.59 4.35 15.55
CA ALA A 11 -9.53 3.36 15.66
C ALA A 11 -8.48 3.49 14.55
N CYS A 12 -7.22 3.23 14.92
CA CYS A 12 -6.08 3.19 14.02
C CYS A 12 -6.14 1.94 13.11
N THR A 13 -5.90 2.09 11.82
CA THR A 13 -5.88 0.96 10.86
C THR A 13 -4.68 0.02 11.07
N LEU A 14 -3.58 0.52 11.65
CA LEU A 14 -2.38 -0.30 11.91
C LEU A 14 -2.45 -1.08 13.22
N CYS A 15 -2.87 -0.43 14.33
CA CYS A 15 -2.89 -1.07 15.65
C CYS A 15 -4.28 -1.50 16.14
N LEU A 16 -5.36 -1.16 15.42
CA LEU A 16 -6.76 -1.48 15.73
C LEU A 16 -7.27 -0.97 17.09
N GLN A 17 -6.47 -0.18 17.80
CA GLN A 17 -6.84 0.51 19.02
C GLN A 17 -7.34 1.93 18.72
N SER A 18 -8.00 2.55 19.68
CA SER A 18 -8.37 3.98 19.62
C SER A 18 -7.12 4.81 19.31
N ALA A 19 -7.21 5.66 18.29
CA ALA A 19 -6.06 6.35 17.73
C ALA A 19 -5.58 7.45 18.68
N ILE A 20 -4.30 7.39 19.03
CA ILE A 20 -3.62 8.42 19.82
C ILE A 20 -3.00 9.42 18.86
N ASN A 21 -3.33 10.71 19.03
CA ASN A 21 -2.97 11.78 18.09
C ASN A 21 -3.30 11.37 16.65
N PRO A 22 -4.60 11.23 16.34
CA PRO A 22 -5.06 10.64 15.09
C PRO A 22 -4.57 11.46 13.90
N MET A 23 -4.08 10.75 12.89
CA MET A 23 -3.75 11.30 11.59
C MET A 23 -4.52 10.55 10.52
N ALA A 24 -4.94 11.24 9.47
CA ALA A 24 -5.63 10.63 8.33
C ALA A 24 -4.85 10.79 7.04
N ASP A 25 -4.95 9.76 6.19
CA ASP A 25 -4.50 9.79 4.81
C ASP A 25 -5.58 10.43 3.92
N LEU A 26 -5.23 10.77 2.67
CA LEU A 26 -6.17 11.29 1.66
C LEU A 26 -7.32 10.33 1.30
N ASP A 27 -7.22 9.05 1.66
CA ASP A 27 -8.32 8.08 1.51
C ASP A 27 -9.22 8.01 2.74
N GLY A 28 -8.95 8.81 3.78
CA GLY A 28 -9.75 8.88 4.99
C GLY A 28 -9.51 7.73 5.97
N ALA A 29 -8.43 6.97 5.79
CA ALA A 29 -7.97 5.98 6.77
C ALA A 29 -7.29 6.68 7.95
N ILE A 30 -7.60 6.25 9.18
CA ILE A 30 -7.10 6.87 10.41
C ILE A 30 -5.98 6.04 11.01
N TYR A 31 -4.93 6.72 11.49
CA TYR A 31 -3.74 6.13 12.08
C TYR A 31 -3.34 6.87 13.36
N CYS A 32 -2.66 6.18 14.27
CA CYS A 32 -1.88 6.87 15.29
C CYS A 32 -0.66 7.53 14.63
N LYS A 33 -0.30 8.73 15.08
CA LYS A 33 0.91 9.43 14.62
C LYS A 33 2.16 8.54 14.66
N GLN A 34 2.39 7.82 15.75
CA GLN A 34 3.57 6.96 15.86
C GLN A 34 3.52 5.77 14.89
N CYS A 35 2.36 5.12 14.76
CA CYS A 35 2.21 3.93 13.92
C CYS A 35 2.46 4.25 12.44
N ILE A 36 1.89 5.33 11.93
CA ILE A 36 2.08 5.69 10.51
C ILE A 36 3.50 6.16 10.23
N TYR A 37 4.15 6.86 11.18
CA TYR A 37 5.54 7.28 11.03
C TYR A 37 6.48 6.07 11.00
N GLN A 38 6.28 5.12 11.91
CA GLN A 38 7.06 3.88 11.93
C GLN A 38 6.88 3.10 10.62
N TYR A 39 5.63 2.93 10.16
CA TYR A 39 5.33 2.28 8.90
C TYR A 39 6.07 2.94 7.72
N LEU A 40 6.05 4.27 7.61
CA LEU A 40 6.72 4.98 6.53
C LEU A 40 8.25 4.87 6.60
N LEU A 41 8.83 4.84 7.80
CA LEU A 41 10.26 4.61 7.99
C LEU A 41 10.66 3.20 7.56
N ASP A 42 9.86 2.20 7.94
CA ASP A 42 10.09 0.81 7.58
C ASP A 42 9.99 0.62 6.06
N GLN A 43 8.99 1.20 5.40
CA GLN A 43 8.87 1.18 3.94
C GLN A 43 10.08 1.83 3.24
N LYS A 44 10.60 2.96 3.75
CA LYS A 44 11.82 3.58 3.23
C LYS A 44 13.04 2.68 3.40
N ASN A 45 13.16 1.99 4.53
CA ASN A 45 14.27 1.08 4.81
C ASN A 45 14.20 -0.17 3.93
N LEU A 46 13.01 -0.74 3.73
CA LEU A 46 12.77 -1.83 2.80
C LEU A 46 13.13 -1.42 1.37
N TYR A 47 12.67 -0.24 0.91
CA TYR A 47 13.03 0.28 -0.40
C TYR A 47 14.53 0.41 -0.60
N LYS A 48 15.26 0.93 0.40
CA LYS A 48 16.74 1.02 0.34
C LYS A 48 17.41 -0.34 0.19
N LYS A 49 16.92 -1.36 0.92
CA LYS A 49 17.44 -2.74 0.83
C LYS A 49 17.19 -3.32 -0.56
N MET A 50 15.94 -3.25 -1.04
CA MET A 50 15.54 -3.74 -2.36
C MET A 50 16.30 -3.03 -3.49
N MET A 51 16.55 -1.72 -3.37
CA MET A 51 17.35 -0.97 -4.33
C MET A 51 18.81 -1.39 -4.35
N LYS A 52 19.40 -1.76 -3.21
CA LYS A 52 20.78 -2.27 -3.14
C LYS A 52 20.90 -3.63 -3.82
N GLU A 53 19.96 -4.53 -3.57
CA GLU A 53 19.88 -5.84 -4.21
C GLU A 53 19.67 -5.72 -5.72
N TYR A 54 18.76 -4.84 -6.15
CA TYR A 54 18.53 -4.56 -7.57
C TYR A 54 19.78 -4.01 -8.27
N LYS A 55 20.55 -3.13 -7.61
CA LYS A 55 21.82 -2.61 -8.17
C LYS A 55 22.86 -3.71 -8.36
N LYS A 56 23.03 -4.60 -7.37
CA LYS A 56 23.93 -5.75 -7.47
C LYS A 56 23.51 -6.68 -8.60
N TYR A 57 22.23 -7.02 -8.67
CA TYR A 57 21.68 -7.84 -9.75
C TYR A 57 21.96 -7.22 -11.14
N LYS A 58 21.75 -5.91 -11.29
CA LYS A 58 22.04 -5.17 -12.53
C LYS A 58 23.51 -5.15 -12.92
N GLU A 59 24.42 -5.19 -11.94
CA GLU A 59 25.87 -5.22 -12.17
C GLU A 59 26.33 -6.63 -12.59
N GLU A 60 25.85 -7.67 -11.90
CA GLU A 60 26.07 -9.07 -12.26
C GLU A 60 25.52 -9.38 -13.66
N GLU A 61 24.32 -8.91 -14.00
CA GLU A 61 23.71 -9.07 -15.33
C GLU A 61 24.58 -8.47 -16.44
N LYS A 62 25.18 -7.28 -16.20
CA LYS A 62 26.09 -6.63 -17.15
C LYS A 62 27.41 -7.36 -17.31
N LEU A 63 27.98 -7.88 -16.22
CA LEU A 63 29.22 -8.66 -16.27
C LEU A 63 29.03 -9.96 -17.04
N GLU A 64 27.93 -10.68 -16.79
CA GLU A 64 27.59 -11.89 -17.54
C GLU A 64 27.36 -11.62 -19.03
N GLU A 65 26.75 -10.49 -19.37
CA GLU A 65 26.54 -10.09 -20.77
C GLU A 65 27.86 -9.79 -21.48
N GLN A 66 28.79 -9.07 -20.83
CA GLN A 66 30.14 -8.82 -21.35
C GLN A 66 30.96 -10.10 -21.50
N GLU A 67 30.86 -11.04 -20.55
CA GLU A 67 31.54 -12.34 -20.65
C GLU A 67 30.99 -13.18 -21.80
N LYS A 68 29.68 -13.20 -21.99
CA LYS A 68 29.04 -13.88 -23.13
C LYS A 68 29.45 -13.27 -24.46
N GLU A 69 29.55 -11.94 -24.54
CA GLU A 69 30.02 -11.24 -25.75
C GLU A 69 31.48 -11.58 -26.07
N LYS A 70 32.36 -11.57 -25.05
CA LYS A 70 33.77 -11.99 -25.20
C LYS A 70 33.90 -13.46 -25.61
N GLN A 71 33.10 -14.35 -25.03
CA GLN A 71 33.07 -15.77 -25.40
C GLN A 71 32.56 -15.98 -26.82
N LEU A 72 31.52 -15.25 -27.23
CA LEU A 72 30.99 -15.31 -28.59
C LEU A 72 32.05 -14.85 -29.59
N GLU A 73 32.75 -13.76 -29.29
CA GLU A 73 33.81 -13.22 -30.14
C GLU A 73 35.01 -14.16 -30.23
N ALA A 74 35.46 -14.72 -29.10
CA ALA A 74 36.50 -15.75 -29.09
C ALA A 74 36.10 -16.97 -29.94
N THR A 75 34.85 -17.43 -29.82
CA THR A 75 34.31 -18.54 -30.62
C THR A 75 34.31 -18.21 -32.11
N ARG A 76 33.94 -16.96 -32.47
CA ARG A 76 33.97 -16.49 -33.87
C ARG A 76 35.37 -16.46 -34.45
N ILE A 77 36.36 -15.96 -33.70
CA ILE A 77 37.76 -15.93 -34.12
C ILE A 77 38.30 -17.34 -34.31
N VAL A 78 38.04 -18.26 -33.36
CA VAL A 78 38.44 -19.67 -33.49
C VAL A 78 37.84 -20.31 -34.74
N ALA A 79 36.53 -20.14 -34.96
CA ALA A 79 35.85 -20.68 -36.15
C ALA A 79 36.39 -20.08 -37.48
N PHE A 80 36.85 -18.83 -37.48
CA PHE A 80 37.49 -18.22 -38.64
C PHE A 80 38.86 -18.85 -38.93
N VAL A 81 39.71 -19.01 -37.91
CA VAL A 81 41.04 -19.63 -38.03
C VAL A 81 40.96 -21.09 -38.47
N GLU A 82 39.98 -21.85 -37.97
CA GLU A 82 39.74 -23.23 -38.40
C GLU A 82 39.35 -23.33 -39.88
N ARG A 83 38.60 -22.34 -40.40
CA ARG A 83 38.22 -22.27 -41.82
C ARG A 83 39.41 -21.97 -42.73
N GLU A 84 40.34 -21.12 -42.31
CA GLU A 84 41.55 -20.80 -43.11
C GLU A 84 42.55 -21.98 -43.15
N LYS A 85 42.58 -22.83 -42.13
CA LYS A 85 43.47 -24.02 -42.08
C LYS A 85 43.03 -25.18 -42.99
N GLY A 86 41.98 -25.01 -43.82
CA GLY A 86 41.65 -25.95 -44.89
C GLY A 86 41.00 -27.27 -44.44
N ALA A 87 40.45 -27.35 -43.23
CA ALA A 87 39.62 -28.48 -42.84
C ALA A 87 38.28 -28.43 -43.58
N ILE A 88 38.03 -29.41 -44.46
CA ILE A 88 36.75 -29.59 -45.16
C ILE A 88 35.67 -29.83 -44.10
N PRO A 89 34.63 -28.98 -43.97
CA PRO A 89 33.55 -29.26 -43.05
C PRO A 89 32.68 -30.36 -43.66
N ASP A 90 32.77 -31.56 -43.09
CA ASP A 90 31.80 -32.61 -43.36
C ASP A 90 30.40 -32.09 -42.99
N SER A 91 29.48 -32.16 -43.95
CA SER A 91 28.16 -31.53 -43.95
C SER A 91 27.15 -32.15 -42.97
N SER A 92 27.62 -32.65 -41.82
CA SER A 92 26.87 -33.58 -40.97
C SER A 92 27.13 -33.36 -39.47
N ALA A 93 27.19 -32.11 -39.02
CA ALA A 93 27.05 -31.81 -37.60
C ALA A 93 26.46 -30.41 -37.35
N LYS A 94 25.27 -30.14 -37.93
CA LYS A 94 24.33 -29.23 -37.26
C LYS A 94 23.92 -29.91 -35.95
N LYS A 95 24.77 -29.81 -34.93
CA LYS A 95 24.40 -30.05 -33.54
C LYS A 95 23.50 -28.87 -33.16
N GLN A 96 22.27 -28.89 -33.68
CA GLN A 96 21.18 -28.16 -33.05
C GLN A 96 21.20 -28.68 -31.62
N LYS A 97 21.64 -27.84 -30.68
CA LYS A 97 21.24 -28.02 -29.29
C LYS A 97 19.72 -27.82 -29.33
N GLU A 98 19.00 -28.89 -29.66
CA GLU A 98 17.60 -28.99 -29.34
C GLU A 98 17.52 -28.66 -27.86
N GLN A 99 16.85 -27.55 -27.55
CA GLN A 99 16.44 -27.24 -26.19
C GLN A 99 15.45 -28.32 -25.81
N ILE A 100 15.99 -29.45 -25.35
CA ILE A 100 15.20 -30.50 -24.76
C ILE A 100 14.56 -29.86 -23.52
N ASN A 101 13.27 -29.55 -23.61
CA ASN A 101 12.42 -29.08 -22.52
C ASN A 101 12.18 -30.21 -21.49
N ASN A 102 13.25 -30.85 -21.03
CA ASN A 102 13.19 -31.86 -20.00
C ASN A 102 13.38 -31.18 -18.65
N PHE A 103 12.26 -31.05 -17.94
CA PHE A 103 12.18 -30.54 -16.57
C PHE A 103 13.15 -31.24 -15.59
N TRP A 104 13.56 -32.48 -15.89
CA TRP A 104 14.44 -33.31 -15.07
C TRP A 104 15.95 -33.06 -15.28
N LEU A 105 16.34 -32.25 -16.27
CA LEU A 105 17.72 -31.77 -16.34
C LEU A 105 17.89 -30.57 -15.39
N PRO A 106 18.89 -30.57 -14.49
CA PRO A 106 19.14 -29.46 -13.56
C PRO A 106 19.22 -28.08 -14.24
N ALA A 107 19.74 -28.05 -15.47
CA ALA A 107 19.89 -26.84 -16.30
C ALA A 107 18.55 -26.29 -16.87
N SER A 108 17.48 -27.09 -16.88
CA SER A 108 16.15 -26.74 -17.41
C SER A 108 15.10 -26.59 -16.30
N THR A 109 15.53 -26.61 -15.03
CA THR A 109 14.62 -26.37 -13.91
C THR A 109 14.22 -24.88 -13.88
N PRO A 110 12.95 -24.53 -13.63
CA PRO A 110 12.50 -23.13 -13.55
C PRO A 110 13.17 -22.33 -12.42
N ALA A 111 13.83 -23.01 -11.47
CA ALA A 111 14.66 -22.38 -10.44
C ALA A 111 16.01 -21.85 -11.00
N HIS A 112 16.50 -22.41 -12.11
CA HIS A 112 17.76 -22.02 -12.75
C HIS A 112 17.58 -20.84 -13.73
N VAL A 113 16.35 -20.54 -14.15
CA VAL A 113 16.04 -19.29 -14.84
C VAL A 113 16.11 -18.18 -13.80
N LYS A 114 17.28 -17.53 -13.67
CA LYS A 114 17.47 -16.34 -12.81
C LYS A 114 16.34 -15.36 -13.13
N SER A 115 15.36 -15.27 -12.22
CA SER A 115 14.20 -14.41 -12.44
C SER A 115 14.70 -12.98 -12.57
N LYS A 116 14.26 -12.29 -13.63
CA LYS A 116 14.63 -10.88 -13.83
C LYS A 116 14.09 -10.08 -12.67
N LEU A 117 14.96 -9.65 -11.74
CA LEU A 117 14.55 -8.79 -10.64
C LEU A 117 13.98 -7.51 -11.25
N LYS A 118 12.71 -7.21 -10.95
CA LYS A 118 12.06 -5.98 -11.40
C LYS A 118 12.61 -4.80 -10.59
N LYS A 119 12.74 -3.63 -11.25
CA LYS A 119 13.12 -2.40 -10.57
C LYS A 119 12.08 -2.09 -9.48
N PRO A 120 12.50 -1.93 -8.21
CA PRO A 120 11.54 -1.60 -7.15
C PRO A 120 11.00 -0.18 -7.37
N SER A 121 9.69 0.00 -7.21
CA SER A 121 9.01 1.28 -7.37
C SER A 121 9.45 2.24 -6.27
N SER A 122 9.67 3.52 -6.63
CA SER A 122 10.07 4.57 -5.68
C SER A 122 8.91 5.12 -4.85
N VAL A 123 7.69 4.67 -5.11
CA VAL A 123 6.47 5.17 -4.50
C VAL A 123 6.14 4.31 -3.30
N ILE A 124 6.11 4.93 -2.12
CA ILE A 124 5.67 4.27 -0.89
C ILE A 124 4.15 4.18 -0.93
N LEU A 125 3.65 2.96 -0.75
CA LEU A 125 2.22 2.69 -0.70
C LEU A 125 1.76 2.73 0.77
N SER A 126 0.54 3.16 0.98
CA SER A 126 -0.18 3.03 2.23
C SER A 126 -0.53 1.54 2.45
N PRO A 127 -0.97 1.15 3.65
CA PRO A 127 -1.50 -0.19 3.90
C PRO A 127 -2.66 -0.59 2.96
N LYS A 128 -3.33 0.39 2.32
CA LYS A 128 -4.41 0.20 1.35
C LYS A 128 -3.97 0.19 -0.11
N GLY A 129 -2.68 0.40 -0.39
CA GLY A 129 -2.14 0.40 -1.75
C GLY A 129 -2.18 1.75 -2.47
N THR A 130 -2.49 2.84 -1.76
CA THR A 130 -2.46 4.21 -2.32
C THR A 130 -1.12 4.90 -2.07
N PRO A 131 -0.63 5.74 -2.99
CA PRO A 131 0.65 6.42 -2.81
C PRO A 131 0.55 7.48 -1.71
N ILE A 132 1.35 7.33 -0.65
CA ILE A 132 1.31 8.22 0.52
C ILE A 132 2.62 8.99 0.68
N LYS A 133 2.52 10.29 0.99
CA LYS A 133 3.66 11.10 1.45
C LYS A 133 3.40 11.59 2.87
N LEU A 134 4.49 11.86 3.61
CA LEU A 134 4.43 12.43 4.96
C LEU A 134 3.69 13.78 5.02
N LYS A 135 3.70 14.55 3.93
CA LYS A 135 3.02 15.85 3.84
C LYS A 135 1.51 15.72 3.59
N ASP A 136 1.08 14.58 3.09
CA ASP A 136 -0.31 14.32 2.73
C ASP A 136 -1.10 13.79 3.96
N LEU A 137 -0.40 13.57 5.08
CA LEU A 137 -0.98 13.19 6.36
C LEU A 137 -1.59 14.41 7.07
N ILE A 138 -2.87 14.30 7.40
CA ILE A 138 -3.63 15.35 8.08
C ILE A 138 -3.75 14.99 9.55
N THR A 139 -3.38 15.90 10.45
CA THR A 139 -3.64 15.73 11.89
C THR A 139 -5.12 15.98 12.16
N LEU A 140 -5.81 15.03 12.79
CA LEU A 140 -7.21 15.17 13.14
C LEU A 140 -7.36 15.73 14.55
N ASN A 141 -8.14 16.81 14.67
CA ASN A 141 -8.55 17.39 15.95
C ASN A 141 -9.98 16.91 16.24
N LEU A 142 -10.08 15.84 17.02
CA LEU A 142 -11.36 15.32 17.48
C LEU A 142 -11.74 16.01 18.80
N THR A 143 -12.88 16.71 18.83
CA THR A 143 -13.41 17.30 20.06
C THR A 143 -14.00 16.20 20.94
N PRO A 144 -13.44 15.95 22.14
CA PRO A 144 -14.00 14.95 23.05
C PRO A 144 -15.35 15.43 23.58
N LEU A 145 -16.23 14.49 23.94
CA LEU A 145 -17.43 14.83 24.70
C LEU A 145 -17.02 15.48 26.02
N PRO A 146 -17.63 16.61 26.43
CA PRO A 146 -17.50 17.12 27.78
C PRO A 146 -18.21 16.11 28.69
N THR A 147 -17.47 15.14 29.20
CA THR A 147 -17.89 14.34 30.32
C THR A 147 -17.89 15.26 31.53
N LEU A 148 -19.07 15.59 32.05
CA LEU A 148 -19.20 16.07 33.41
C LEU A 148 -18.45 15.07 34.33
N ASP A 149 -17.51 15.62 35.09
CA ASP A 149 -16.91 15.10 36.32
C ASP A 149 -15.71 14.15 36.25
N SER A 150 -14.55 14.72 36.60
CA SER A 150 -13.29 14.06 36.97
C SER A 150 -13.34 13.21 38.25
N ALA A 151 -14.50 12.70 38.68
CA ALA A 151 -14.61 12.07 39.99
C ALA A 151 -15.79 11.08 40.12
N LYS A 152 -15.83 10.00 39.33
CA LYS A 152 -16.33 8.70 39.83
C LYS A 152 -16.07 7.56 38.86
N GLU A 153 -15.29 6.61 39.37
CA GLU A 153 -15.35 5.19 39.08
C GLU A 153 -15.09 4.72 37.65
N LYS A 154 -13.89 4.15 37.50
CA LYS A 154 -13.61 2.93 36.75
C LYS A 154 -14.72 1.89 36.97
N LYS A 155 -15.84 1.94 36.24
CA LYS A 155 -16.87 0.90 36.13
C LYS A 155 -17.90 1.24 35.03
N SER A 156 -17.48 1.12 33.78
CA SER A 156 -18.28 0.47 32.73
C SER A 156 -17.40 0.19 31.52
N THR A 157 -16.61 -0.87 31.68
CA THR A 157 -16.15 -1.68 30.56
C THR A 157 -17.39 -2.00 29.70
N ILE A 158 -17.40 -1.57 28.43
CA ILE A 158 -18.39 -1.93 27.38
C ILE A 158 -19.75 -1.19 27.49
N LEU A 159 -19.89 0.08 27.06
CA LEU A 159 -21.08 0.57 26.30
C LEU A 159 -21.17 2.08 25.98
N THR A 160 -20.32 2.97 26.47
CA THR A 160 -20.28 4.37 25.97
C THR A 160 -19.28 4.50 24.82
N LYS A 161 -19.67 3.96 23.66
CA LYS A 161 -18.83 3.83 22.45
C LYS A 161 -18.55 5.16 21.73
N ASP A 162 -19.17 6.27 22.16
CA ASP A 162 -19.07 7.56 21.49
C ASP A 162 -18.30 8.58 22.34
N LYS A 163 -16.99 8.70 22.10
CA LYS A 163 -16.10 9.60 22.87
C LYS A 163 -16.01 11.02 22.30
N TYR A 164 -16.43 11.22 21.04
CA TYR A 164 -16.19 12.47 20.31
C TYR A 164 -17.48 13.07 19.75
N MET A 165 -17.52 14.40 19.66
CA MET A 165 -18.65 15.15 19.14
C MET A 165 -18.27 16.03 17.96
N CYS A 166 -19.26 16.30 17.11
CA CYS A 166 -19.17 17.35 16.10
C CYS A 166 -19.23 18.73 16.79
N PRO A 167 -18.30 19.65 16.51
CA PRO A 167 -18.24 20.96 17.15
C PRO A 167 -19.40 21.90 16.77
N THR A 168 -20.06 21.66 15.63
CA THR A 168 -21.14 22.54 15.15
C THR A 168 -22.51 22.15 15.67
N CYS A 169 -22.79 20.84 15.81
CA CYS A 169 -24.11 20.34 16.21
C CYS A 169 -24.12 19.62 17.55
N ASN A 170 -22.97 19.49 18.22
CA ASN A 170 -22.78 18.76 19.48
C ASN A 170 -23.28 17.30 19.46
N LYS A 171 -23.51 16.75 18.26
CA LYS A 171 -23.96 15.37 18.07
C LYS A 171 -22.76 14.43 18.21
N SER A 172 -22.97 13.29 18.87
CA SER A 172 -21.95 12.25 18.94
C SER A 172 -21.62 11.71 17.55
N LEU A 173 -20.33 11.50 17.29
CA LEU A 173 -19.85 10.89 16.06
C LEU A 173 -19.93 9.36 16.22
N SER A 174 -20.58 8.71 15.26
CA SER A 174 -20.73 7.26 15.22
C SER A 174 -20.31 6.72 13.85
N ASN A 175 -20.06 5.40 13.76
CA ASN A 175 -19.75 4.73 12.50
C ASN A 175 -20.85 4.90 11.43
N VAL A 176 -22.09 5.19 11.82
CA VAL A 176 -23.26 5.27 10.92
C VAL A 176 -23.35 6.65 10.28
N SER A 177 -23.22 7.71 11.07
CA SER A 177 -23.18 9.08 10.60
C SER A 177 -21.84 9.32 9.91
N GLY A 178 -21.79 9.33 8.58
CA GLY A 178 -20.55 9.61 7.84
C GLY A 178 -19.81 10.82 8.42
N VAL A 179 -18.51 10.64 8.65
CA VAL A 179 -17.66 11.65 9.27
C VAL A 179 -16.77 12.27 8.20
N TYR A 180 -16.65 13.59 8.22
CA TYR A 180 -15.81 14.33 7.28
C TYR A 180 -14.79 15.15 8.04
N CYS A 181 -13.64 15.39 7.43
CA CYS A 181 -12.62 16.27 7.95
C CYS A 181 -12.20 17.29 6.88
N ILE A 182 -11.78 18.45 7.35
CA ILE A 182 -11.23 19.51 6.51
C ILE A 182 -9.70 19.38 6.55
N VAL A 183 -9.06 19.25 5.39
CA VAL A 183 -7.60 19.02 5.27
C VAL A 183 -6.79 20.20 5.83
N SER A 184 -7.26 21.44 5.68
CA SER A 184 -6.54 22.64 6.12
C SER A 184 -6.46 22.79 7.64
N THR A 185 -7.51 22.43 8.36
CA THR A 185 -7.65 22.67 9.81
C THR A 185 -7.59 21.40 10.63
N GLY A 186 -7.83 20.24 10.00
CA GLY A 186 -7.89 18.95 10.68
C GLY A 186 -9.15 18.75 11.53
N ASN A 187 -10.11 19.68 11.46
CA ASN A 187 -11.34 19.60 12.24
C ASN A 187 -12.31 18.59 11.62
N VAL A 188 -13.02 17.87 12.49
CA VAL A 188 -13.89 16.76 12.12
C VAL A 188 -15.36 17.13 12.34
N PHE A 189 -16.19 16.89 11.33
CA PHE A 189 -17.60 17.26 11.28
C PHE A 189 -18.48 16.06 10.90
N CYS A 190 -19.75 16.13 11.30
CA CYS A 190 -20.75 15.18 10.81
C CYS A 190 -21.21 15.53 9.39
N GLN A 191 -21.69 14.53 8.65
CA GLN A 191 -22.26 14.69 7.31
C GLN A 191 -23.30 15.81 7.21
N HIS A 192 -24.19 15.93 8.21
CA HIS A 192 -25.24 16.93 8.18
C HIS A 192 -24.71 18.37 8.22
N CYS A 193 -23.73 18.66 9.08
CA CYS A 193 -23.08 19.97 9.14
C CYS A 193 -22.24 20.24 7.89
N MET A 194 -21.64 19.19 7.32
CA MET A 194 -20.91 19.28 6.07
C MET A 194 -21.82 19.75 4.92
N ASP A 195 -22.98 19.14 4.77
CA ASP A 195 -23.90 19.44 3.66
C ASP A 195 -24.65 20.77 3.83
N THR A 196 -24.95 21.17 5.07
CA THR A 196 -25.78 22.34 5.34
C THR A 196 -25.02 23.65 5.44
N VAL A 197 -23.87 23.65 6.14
CA VAL A 197 -23.09 24.85 6.46
C VAL A 197 -21.85 24.91 5.58
N ILE A 198 -21.04 23.86 5.62
CA ILE A 198 -19.69 23.89 5.03
C ILE A 198 -19.72 23.93 3.50
N LYS A 199 -20.56 23.13 2.84
CA LYS A 199 -20.65 23.13 1.37
C LYS A 199 -21.20 24.44 0.80
N LYS A 200 -21.97 25.21 1.58
CA LYS A 200 -22.53 26.49 1.13
C LYS A 200 -21.52 27.62 1.28
N ASP A 201 -20.85 27.66 2.42
CA ASP A 201 -19.99 28.79 2.77
C ASP A 201 -18.50 28.54 2.44
N LEU A 202 -18.11 27.30 2.11
CA LEU A 202 -16.72 26.87 1.84
C LEU A 202 -15.72 27.38 2.90
N MET A 203 -16.19 27.38 4.15
CA MET A 203 -15.55 27.99 5.32
C MET A 203 -15.65 27.06 6.52
N ASP A 204 -14.60 27.02 7.33
CA ASP A 204 -14.60 26.27 8.58
C ASP A 204 -15.26 27.13 9.67
N PRO A 205 -16.35 26.67 10.32
CA PRO A 205 -17.05 27.44 11.34
C PRO A 205 -16.23 27.67 12.63
N LEU A 206 -15.18 26.88 12.88
CA LEU A 206 -14.36 27.02 14.09
C LEU A 206 -13.19 27.98 13.92
N THR A 207 -12.59 27.99 12.73
CA THR A 207 -11.33 28.68 12.46
C THR A 207 -11.49 29.81 11.45
N ASN A 208 -12.69 29.96 10.85
CA ASN A 208 -13.01 30.93 9.80
C ASN A 208 -12.05 30.87 8.59
N THR A 209 -11.43 29.73 8.32
CA THR A 209 -10.55 29.56 7.17
C THR A 209 -11.34 29.16 5.92
N LYS A 210 -11.10 29.84 4.80
CA LYS A 210 -11.62 29.46 3.47
C LYS A 210 -10.87 28.25 2.95
N PHE A 211 -11.58 27.32 2.32
CA PHE A 211 -10.96 26.16 1.67
C PHE A 211 -11.67 25.80 0.36
N THR A 212 -11.01 24.95 -0.41
CA THR A 212 -11.54 24.44 -1.68
C THR A 212 -12.19 23.07 -1.48
N GLU A 213 -13.15 22.69 -2.34
CA GLU A 213 -13.83 21.38 -2.30
C GLU A 213 -12.87 20.17 -2.26
N LYS A 214 -11.68 20.30 -2.87
CA LYS A 214 -10.64 19.25 -2.85
C LYS A 214 -10.06 18.96 -1.46
N GLN A 215 -10.22 19.91 -0.53
CA GLN A 215 -9.76 19.79 0.85
C GLN A 215 -10.84 19.22 1.78
N LEU A 216 -11.94 18.69 1.21
CA LEU A 216 -12.94 17.93 1.93
C LEU A 216 -12.61 16.44 1.84
N LEU A 217 -12.35 15.83 2.98
CA LEU A 217 -11.99 14.43 3.08
C LEU A 217 -13.05 13.68 3.89
N LYS A 218 -13.65 12.65 3.27
CA LYS A 218 -14.54 11.73 3.97
C LYS A 218 -13.72 10.69 4.72
N LEU A 219 -13.90 10.58 6.02
CA LEU A 219 -13.25 9.54 6.82
C LEU A 219 -13.97 8.20 6.61
N GLU A 220 -13.19 7.16 6.35
CA GLU A 220 -13.72 5.82 6.14
C GLU A 220 -13.92 5.13 7.49
N ALA A 221 -15.18 4.82 7.80
CA ALA A 221 -15.50 3.86 8.86
C ALA A 221 -15.42 2.45 8.26
N GLU A 222 -14.25 1.84 8.39
CA GLU A 222 -13.95 0.50 7.88
C GLU A 222 -14.71 -0.58 8.69
N GLY A 223 -15.23 -1.58 8.00
CA GLY A 223 -15.52 -2.87 8.63
C GLY A 223 -14.22 -3.68 8.74
N SER A 224 -14.17 -4.66 9.64
CA SER A 224 -13.07 -5.63 9.63
C SER A 224 -13.01 -6.32 8.27
N SER A 225 -11.83 -6.84 7.90
CA SER A 225 -11.44 -7.39 6.58
C SER A 225 -12.34 -8.49 5.98
N PHE A 226 -13.43 -8.87 6.65
CA PHE A 226 -14.44 -9.82 6.16
C PHE A 226 -15.82 -9.18 5.89
N ALA A 227 -16.02 -7.92 6.27
CA ALA A 227 -17.28 -7.20 6.11
C ALA A 227 -17.00 -5.82 5.53
N CYS A 228 -16.80 -5.76 4.21
CA CYS A 228 -16.59 -4.48 3.53
C CYS A 228 -17.90 -3.65 3.54
N ARG A 229 -17.85 -2.44 4.11
CA ARG A 229 -18.90 -1.41 4.00
C ARG A 229 -18.60 -0.41 2.87
N SER A 230 -17.34 -0.34 2.43
CA SER A 230 -16.91 0.46 1.28
C SER A 230 -17.28 -0.28 0.00
N GLY A 231 -17.85 0.41 -1.00
CA GLY A 231 -18.44 -0.14 -2.22
C GLY A 231 -17.45 -0.80 -3.20
N ASN A 232 -16.33 -1.35 -2.73
CA ASN A 232 -15.42 -2.13 -3.53
C ASN A 232 -15.99 -3.54 -3.73
N THR A 233 -16.41 -3.84 -4.95
CA THR A 233 -16.76 -5.18 -5.42
C THR A 233 -15.54 -6.09 -5.29
N LEU A 234 -15.62 -7.09 -4.40
CA LEU A 234 -14.61 -8.14 -4.29
C LEU A 234 -14.87 -9.16 -5.41
N GLU A 235 -13.98 -9.23 -6.39
CA GLU A 235 -14.04 -10.24 -7.44
C GLU A 235 -13.28 -11.50 -7.00
N ALA A 236 -14.00 -12.61 -6.85
CA ALA A 236 -13.41 -13.91 -6.55
C ALA A 236 -13.07 -14.63 -7.87
N THR A 237 -11.78 -14.67 -8.23
CA THR A 237 -11.31 -15.51 -9.33
C THR A 237 -11.12 -16.95 -8.85
N LYS A 238 -12.03 -17.85 -9.25
CA LYS A 238 -11.84 -19.30 -9.07
C LYS A 238 -10.72 -19.77 -10.00
N VAL A 239 -9.61 -20.24 -9.41
CA VAL A 239 -8.56 -20.96 -10.15
C VAL A 239 -8.91 -22.43 -10.14
N THR A 240 -9.43 -22.95 -11.25
CA THR A 240 -9.55 -24.40 -11.45
C THR A 240 -8.22 -24.93 -11.98
N PRO A 241 -7.60 -25.95 -11.35
CA PRO A 241 -6.41 -26.59 -11.91
C PRO A 241 -6.75 -27.24 -13.25
N ALA A 242 -5.90 -27.03 -14.25
CA ALA A 242 -6.09 -27.58 -15.59
C ALA A 242 -6.18 -29.11 -15.55
N PRO A 243 -7.07 -29.74 -16.34
CA PRO A 243 -7.11 -31.19 -16.45
C PRO A 243 -5.80 -31.69 -17.04
N ARG A 244 -5.17 -32.68 -16.38
CA ARG A 244 -4.04 -33.43 -16.95
C ARG A 244 -4.53 -34.17 -18.19
N LEU A 245 -3.88 -33.92 -19.33
CA LEU A 245 -3.90 -34.80 -20.50
C LEU A 245 -2.96 -35.99 -20.25
#